data_AF-A0A0U5FDJ2-F1
#
_entry.id   AF-A0A0U5FDJ2-F1
#
_cell.length_a   1.000
_cell.length_b   1.000
_cell.length_c   1.000
_cell.angle_alpha   90.00
_cell.angle_beta   90.00
_cell.angle_gamma   90.00
#
_symmetry.space_group_name_H-M   'P 1'
#
loop_
_entity.id
_entity.type
_entity.pdbx_description
1 polymer ?
#
loop_
_entity_poly.entity_id
_entity_poly.type
_entity_poly.pdbx_seq_one_letter_code
_entity_poly.pdbx_strand_id
1 'polypeptide(L)'
;MTTVLKGIKLRLYPNKQQQAQLCQMFGNDRFVWNQMLDMAKQRYQNNPSSQFVDQYGMDALLKPLKQEYPFLKRSDSTSLQVVNHNLYQAFQRLFKRG
;
A
#
# COMPACT_ATOMS: atom_id res chain seq x y z
N MET A 1 31.77 -18.85 8.50
CA MET A 1 30.55 -19.63 8.80
C MET A 1 29.51 -19.27 7.77
N THR A 2 28.99 -20.24 7.02
CA THR A 2 27.97 -20.03 5.98
C THR A 2 26.59 -20.03 6.61
N THR A 3 25.88 -18.91 6.55
CA THR A 3 24.51 -18.80 7.10
C THR A 3 23.53 -19.50 6.16
N VAL A 4 22.92 -20.60 6.62
CA VAL A 4 21.86 -21.29 5.88
C VAL A 4 20.52 -20.67 6.24
N LEU A 5 19.85 -20.05 5.27
CA LEU A 5 18.49 -19.53 5.43
C LEU A 5 17.48 -20.69 5.44
N LYS A 6 16.77 -20.87 6.55
CA LYS A 6 15.67 -21.85 6.66
C LYS A 6 14.35 -21.15 6.35
N GLY A 7 13.64 -21.63 5.33
CA GLY A 7 12.29 -21.17 4.99
C GLY A 7 11.21 -22.11 5.50
N ILE A 8 10.06 -21.57 5.91
CA ILE A 8 8.87 -22.35 6.27
C ILE A 8 7.86 -22.22 5.12
N LYS A 9 7.40 -23.35 4.57
CA LYS A 9 6.33 -23.39 3.57
C LYS A 9 5.00 -23.67 4.25
N LEU A 10 4.06 -22.73 4.16
CA LEU A 10 2.72 -22.84 4.73
C LEU A 10 1.67 -22.85 3.62
N ARG A 11 0.60 -23.63 3.81
CA ARG A 11 -0.60 -23.59 2.98
C ARG A 11 -1.79 -23.24 3.87
N LEU A 12 -2.54 -22.21 3.47
CA LEU A 12 -3.75 -21.78 4.17
C LEU A 12 -4.97 -22.48 3.55
N TYR A 13 -5.94 -22.88 4.38
CA TYR A 13 -7.23 -23.42 3.96
C TYR A 13 -8.36 -22.54 4.53
N PRO A 14 -8.55 -21.32 4.00
CA PRO A 14 -9.52 -20.39 4.52
C PRO A 14 -10.96 -20.87 4.24
N ASN A 15 -11.85 -20.72 5.22
CA ASN A 15 -13.28 -20.91 5.03
C ASN A 15 -13.90 -19.77 4.18
N LYS A 16 -15.18 -19.89 3.83
CA LYS A 16 -15.87 -18.91 2.96
C LYS A 16 -15.79 -17.47 3.48
N GLN A 17 -15.94 -17.27 4.80
CA GLN A 17 -15.84 -15.94 5.41
C GLN A 17 -14.42 -15.38 5.29
N GLN A 18 -13.41 -16.19 5.59
CA GLN A 18 -12.00 -15.80 5.49
C GLN A 18 -11.61 -15.46 4.05
N GLN A 19 -12.09 -16.24 3.06
CA GLN A 19 -11.87 -15.93 1.65
C GLN A 19 -12.47 -14.56 1.28
N ALA A 20 -13.70 -14.29 1.69
CA ALA A 20 -14.33 -12.99 1.45
C ALA A 20 -13.56 -11.83 2.12
N GLN A 21 -13.06 -12.02 3.34
CA GLN A 21 -12.23 -11.03 4.04
C GLN A 21 -10.91 -10.78 3.31
N LEU A 22 -10.23 -11.83 2.84
CA LEU A 22 -9.01 -11.72 2.05
C LEU A 22 -9.26 -10.98 0.74
N CYS A 23 -10.32 -11.34 0.00
CA CYS A 23 -10.70 -10.65 -1.22
C CYS A 23 -11.00 -9.16 -0.97
N GLN A 24 -11.72 -8.82 0.10
CA GLN A 24 -11.96 -7.43 0.49
C GLN A 24 -10.65 -6.70 0.79
N MET A 25 -9.73 -7.33 1.53
CA MET A 25 -8.43 -6.75 1.86
C MET A 25 -7.60 -6.48 0.61
N PHE A 26 -7.46 -7.46 -0.29
CA PHE A 26 -6.71 -7.26 -1.54
C PHE A 26 -7.35 -6.20 -2.44
N GLY A 27 -8.68 -6.13 -2.48
CA GLY A 27 -9.40 -5.08 -3.20
C GLY A 27 -9.11 -3.69 -2.63
N ASN A 28 -9.14 -3.56 -1.31
CA ASN A 28 -8.86 -2.31 -0.61
C ASN A 28 -7.39 -1.88 -0.77
N ASP A 29 -6.45 -2.82 -0.65
CA ASP A 29 -5.03 -2.57 -0.87
C ASP A 29 -4.78 -2.03 -2.30
N ARG A 30 -5.40 -2.65 -3.31
CA ARG A 30 -5.32 -2.19 -4.71
C ARG A 30 -5.96 -0.81 -4.90
N PHE A 31 -7.09 -0.55 -4.24
CA PHE A 31 -7.75 0.74 -4.29
C PHE A 31 -6.84 1.85 -3.73
N VAL A 32 -6.27 1.64 -2.55
CA VAL A 32 -5.37 2.62 -1.92
C VAL A 32 -4.12 2.87 -2.77
N TRP A 33 -3.51 1.81 -3.33
CA TRP A 33 -2.37 1.96 -4.25
C TRP A 33 -2.72 2.89 -5.42
N ASN A 34 -3.84 2.63 -6.08
CA ASN A 34 -4.27 3.41 -7.23
C ASN A 34 -4.56 4.86 -6.85
N GLN A 35 -5.21 5.10 -5.72
CA GLN A 35 -5.53 6.44 -5.24
C GLN A 35 -4.26 7.25 -4.96
N MET A 36 -3.30 6.68 -4.22
CA MET A 36 -2.04 7.34 -3.91
C MET A 36 -1.19 7.58 -5.16
N LEU A 37 -1.17 6.62 -6.09
CA LEU A 37 -0.48 6.77 -7.36
C LEU A 37 -1.09 7.87 -8.23
N ASP A 38 -2.42 7.97 -8.28
CA ASP A 38 -3.10 9.01 -9.04
C ASP A 38 -2.84 10.40 -8.46
N MET A 39 -2.94 10.55 -7.14
CA MET A 39 -2.56 11.79 -6.44
C MET A 39 -1.12 12.21 -6.74
N ALA A 40 -0.19 11.25 -6.74
CA ALA A 40 1.21 11.50 -7.07
C ALA A 40 1.39 11.97 -8.53
N LYS A 41 0.68 11.35 -9.48
CA LYS A 41 0.70 11.74 -10.90
C LYS A 41 0.14 13.15 -11.09
N GLN A 42 -1.01 13.46 -10.50
CA GLN A 42 -1.63 14.78 -10.59
C GLN A 42 -0.71 15.86 -10.02
N ARG A 43 -0.10 15.59 -8.85
CA ARG A 43 0.88 16.51 -8.24
C ARG A 43 2.06 16.78 -9.16
N TYR A 44 2.61 15.74 -9.79
CA TYR A 44 3.73 15.87 -10.72
C TYR A 44 3.34 16.64 -11.99
N GLN A 45 2.16 16.40 -12.55
CA GLN A 45 1.63 17.15 -13.70
C GLN A 45 1.48 18.65 -13.38
N ASN A 46 1.00 18.97 -12.18
CA ASN A 46 0.82 20.36 -11.74
C ASN A 46 2.14 21.06 -11.40
N ASN A 47 3.11 20.33 -10.85
CA ASN A 47 4.44 20.86 -10.55
C ASN A 47 5.50 19.74 -10.66
N PRO A 48 6.20 19.64 -11.79
CA PRO A 48 7.22 18.61 -12.02
C PRO A 48 8.41 18.68 -11.06
N SER A 49 8.65 19.86 -10.44
CA SER A 49 9.70 20.06 -9.44
C SER A 49 9.24 19.72 -8.02
N SER A 50 7.97 19.34 -7.82
CA SER A 50 7.45 18.99 -6.51
C SER A 50 8.02 17.65 -6.04
N GLN A 51 8.40 17.59 -4.77
CA GLN A 51 8.80 16.33 -4.15
C GLN A 51 7.58 15.43 -3.94
N PHE A 52 7.77 14.12 -4.15
CA PHE A 52 6.76 13.12 -3.80
C PHE A 52 6.52 13.12 -2.29
N VAL A 53 5.28 12.79 -1.90
CA VAL A 53 4.93 12.59 -0.49
C VAL A 53 5.78 11.43 0.05
N ASP A 54 6.33 11.59 1.24
CA ASP A 54 7.03 10.52 1.92
C ASP A 54 6.04 9.48 2.49
N GLN A 55 6.57 8.36 3.01
CA GLN A 55 5.71 7.31 3.55
C GLN A 55 4.80 7.83 4.69
N TYR A 56 5.34 8.66 5.60
CA TYR A 56 4.58 9.18 6.73
C TYR A 56 3.42 10.08 6.27
N GLY A 57 3.66 10.95 5.28
CA GLY A 57 2.62 11.75 4.67
C GLY A 57 1.54 10.90 3.99
N MET A 58 1.91 9.83 3.30
CA MET A 58 0.94 8.89 2.72
C MET A 58 0.11 8.18 3.80
N ASP A 59 0.71 7.80 4.92
CA ASP A 59 0.01 7.16 6.04
C ASP A 59 -0.96 8.13 6.74
N ALA A 60 -0.61 9.42 6.83
CA ALA A 60 -1.50 10.44 7.34
C ALA A 60 -2.78 10.58 6.49
N LEU A 61 -2.69 10.37 5.18
CA LEU A 61 -3.82 10.40 4.24
C LEU A 61 -4.78 9.21 4.40
N LEU A 62 -4.38 8.11 5.05
CA LEU A 62 -5.28 6.97 5.27
C LEU A 62 -6.46 7.32 6.19
N LYS A 63 -6.28 8.26 7.12
CA LYS A 63 -7.36 8.71 8.03
C LYS A 63 -8.50 9.38 7.26
N PRO A 64 -8.28 10.45 6.47
CA PRO A 64 -9.35 11.05 5.68
C PRO A 64 -9.87 10.09 4.62
N LEU A 65 -9.02 9.26 4.00
CA LEU A 65 -9.48 8.29 2.99
C LEU A 65 -10.46 7.27 3.59
N LYS A 66 -10.26 6.84 4.84
CA LYS A 66 -11.22 5.97 5.55
C LYS A 66 -12.51 6.68 5.96
N GLN A 67 -12.51 8.01 6.06
CA GLN A 67 -13.73 8.78 6.29
C GLN A 67 -14.56 8.87 5.00
N GLU A 68 -13.90 9.15 3.88
CA GLU A 68 -14.52 9.23 2.55
C GLU A 68 -14.97 7.86 2.04
N TYR A 69 -14.18 6.81 2.30
CA TYR A 69 -14.42 5.45 1.86
C TYR A 69 -14.52 4.48 3.06
N PRO A 70 -15.68 4.39 3.74
CA PRO A 70 -15.84 3.57 4.94
C PRO A 70 -15.53 2.08 4.74
N PHE A 71 -15.63 1.55 3.52
CA PHE A 71 -15.29 0.16 3.23
C PHE A 71 -13.80 -0.18 3.49
N LEU A 72 -12.92 0.82 3.51
CA LEU A 72 -11.50 0.65 3.88
C LEU A 72 -11.31 0.28 5.35
N LYS A 73 -12.29 0.55 6.22
CA LYS A 73 -12.26 0.13 7.64
C LYS A 73 -12.47 -1.37 7.82
N ARG A 74 -12.89 -2.08 6.76
CA ARG A 74 -13.06 -3.55 6.76
C ARG A 74 -11.76 -4.32 6.57
N SER A 75 -10.66 -3.61 6.35
CA SER A 75 -9.31 -4.17 6.19
C SER A 75 -8.41 -3.74 7.33
N ASP A 76 -7.40 -4.55 7.57
CA ASP A 76 -6.40 -4.25 8.58
C ASP A 76 -5.64 -2.96 8.22
N SER A 77 -5.37 -2.10 9.21
CA SER A 77 -4.66 -0.84 8.94
C SER A 77 -3.23 -1.05 8.49
N THR A 78 -2.57 -2.12 8.94
CA THR A 78 -1.18 -2.40 8.59
C THR A 78 -1.06 -2.82 7.12
N SER A 79 -2.08 -3.48 6.53
CA SER A 79 -2.06 -3.80 5.10
C SER A 79 -1.99 -2.53 4.24
N LEU A 80 -2.81 -1.52 4.58
CA LEU A 80 -2.83 -0.24 3.86
C LEU A 80 -1.52 0.55 4.04
N GLN A 81 -0.90 0.48 5.22
CA GLN A 81 0.41 1.09 5.47
C GLN A 81 1.52 0.38 4.67
N VAL A 82 1.45 -0.95 4.55
CA VAL A 82 2.38 -1.72 3.70
C VAL A 82 2.23 -1.33 2.23
N VAL A 83 1.00 -1.08 1.76
CA VAL A 83 0.76 -0.56 0.40
C VAL A 83 1.46 0.78 0.19
N ASN A 84 1.30 1.73 1.11
CA ASN A 84 1.99 3.03 1.07
C ASN A 84 3.51 2.88 1.10
N HIS A 85 4.03 2.00 1.98
CA HIS A 85 5.46 1.71 2.05
C HIS A 85 5.99 1.17 0.71
N ASN A 86 5.28 0.22 0.10
CA ASN A 86 5.66 -0.36 -1.19
C ASN A 86 5.67 0.69 -2.30
N LEU A 87 4.69 1.61 -2.32
CA LEU A 87 4.63 2.70 -3.30
C LEU A 87 5.78 3.69 -3.09
N TYR A 88 6.05 4.08 -1.85
CA TYR A 88 7.19 4.92 -1.49
C TYR A 88 8.52 4.28 -1.93
N GLN A 89 8.72 2.98 -1.66
CA GLN A 89 9.90 2.24 -2.11
C GLN A 89 10.01 2.21 -3.63
N ALA A 90 8.88 2.06 -4.35
CA ALA A 90 8.87 2.10 -5.81
C ALA A 90 9.34 3.47 -6.34
N PHE A 91 8.84 4.57 -5.78
CA PHE A 91 9.30 5.91 -6.14
C PHE A 91 10.77 6.14 -5.78
N GLN A 92 11.21 5.75 -4.58
CA GLN A 92 12.61 5.84 -4.19
C GLN A 92 13.53 5.12 -5.18
N ARG A 93 13.15 3.94 -5.67
CA ARG A 93 13.92 3.20 -6.68
C ARG A 93 13.91 3.87 -8.05
N LEU A 94 12.76 4.43 -8.45
CA LEU A 94 12.62 5.15 -9.72
C LEU A 94 13.57 6.37 -9.76
N PHE A 95 13.61 7.17 -8.70
CA PHE A 95 14.37 8.44 -8.69
C PHE A 95 15.82 8.31 -8.17
N LYS A 96 16.20 7.21 -7.50
CA LYS A 96 17.61 6.96 -7.11
C LYS A 96 18.46 6.30 -8.20
N ARG A 97 17.83 5.73 -9.23
CA ARG A 97 18.51 5.07 -10.35
C ARG A 97 18.35 5.83 -11.68
N GLY A 98 17.70 6.99 -11.64
CA GLY A 98 17.52 7.90 -12.78
C GLY A 98 18.53 9.02 -12.78
#